data_AF-A0A1G9VJE7-F1
#
_entry.id   AF-A0A1G9VJE7-F1
#
_cell.length_a   1.000
_cell.length_b   1.000
_cell.length_c   1.000
_cell.angle_alpha   90.00
_cell.angle_beta   90.00
_cell.angle_gamma   90.00
#
_symmetry.space_group_name_H-M   'P 1'
#
loop_
_entity.id
_entity.type
_entity.pdbx_description
1 polymer ?
#
loop_
_entity_poly.entity_id
_entity_poly.type
_entity_poly.pdbx_seq_one_letter_code
_entity_poly.pdbx_strand_id
1 'polypeptide(L)'
;MRLISCHIENFGKLSNFDYNFNKTKNIILEDNGWGKTTLAAFIRVMFYGFANPLKKDEYENERKRFKPWKGGVYGGSLSFSVNNKEYIINRVFFDREKEDTFSIRDAHTLLETTDFSKNIGEEIFKINHESFKNTIFVGQDELETKSTRDIESLLGNVSLEELDINNYDDALGTINGLINSLSPDRKTGRLYKLSRQLDNLEFENLSFDANKTRVSKLVERAKSLEHFLNKERRAKSELQGLIFEELSNKGEEKKEEKKEEAPKDERAEKLKKDIFNFNKLAINEKTDVIGLFILFFGFFLTVLGVFLQNNNRYHGYAYPLTFIGIIIVIFYVSRTFFKRADDTEDEEEKEEDKENASKKREEAKTYEPFKSAEDAEFNSSSSKYQALIEKMKLNDKKIDEHTGELYRLNREIEELTKEILKQEENITRLTEIKEEISELKEKYEYTLKARDYLSLAKENFAKRYNKPVKKSFDKFLGYMLDETDDYILNINNELRIKDAGDLRDVRMLSKAFRDVIGLALRLAFIESAFTKEKPFIILDDPFVNVDDNTLAPCLNTLNIISKDYQIIYFTCSISRT
;
A
#
# COMPACT_ATOMS: atom_id res chain seq x y z
N MET A 1 22.24 40.08 25.89
CA MET A 1 21.92 39.29 27.08
C MET A 1 23.14 39.19 28.00
N ARG A 2 23.00 39.49 29.30
CA ARG A 2 24.09 39.42 30.31
C ARG A 2 23.53 39.04 31.69
N LEU A 3 24.22 38.20 32.44
CA LEU A 3 23.93 37.92 33.86
C LEU A 3 24.51 39.04 34.74
N ILE A 4 23.78 39.38 35.80
CA ILE A 4 24.14 40.44 36.75
C ILE A 4 24.49 39.82 38.11
N SER A 5 23.57 39.04 38.67
CA SER A 5 23.79 38.34 39.94
C SER A 5 22.89 37.11 40.05
N CYS A 6 23.23 36.18 40.93
CA CYS A 6 22.33 35.11 41.35
C CYS A 6 22.33 34.94 42.87
N HIS A 7 21.19 34.47 43.36
CA HIS A 7 21.01 34.00 44.74
C HIS A 7 20.44 32.58 44.70
N ILE A 8 21.11 31.64 45.34
CA ILE A 8 20.69 30.23 45.45
C ILE A 8 20.26 29.98 46.88
N GLU A 9 18.96 29.71 47.07
CA GLU A 9 18.42 29.30 48.37
C GLU A 9 18.96 27.91 48.72
N ASN A 10 18.66 26.91 47.89
CA ASN A 10 19.29 25.60 47.91
C ASN A 10 19.28 24.99 46.51
N PHE A 11 20.42 24.46 46.05
CA PHE A 11 20.53 23.72 44.78
C PHE A 11 21.74 22.77 44.84
N GLY A 12 21.50 21.46 44.83
CA GLY A 12 22.51 20.44 45.08
C GLY A 12 23.19 20.65 46.42
N LYS A 13 24.50 20.96 46.39
CA LYS A 13 25.29 21.27 47.59
C LYS A 13 25.41 22.76 47.91
N LEU A 14 24.98 23.65 47.00
CA LEU A 14 24.98 25.09 47.22
C LEU A 14 23.74 25.44 48.05
N SER A 15 23.92 26.21 49.11
CA SER A 15 22.86 26.63 50.02
C SER A 15 23.17 28.03 50.53
N ASN A 16 22.19 28.93 50.46
CA ASN A 16 22.30 30.36 50.76
C ASN A 16 23.55 30.99 50.14
N PHE A 17 23.65 30.90 48.81
CA PHE A 17 24.82 31.29 48.04
C PHE A 17 24.52 32.45 47.08
N ASP A 18 25.30 33.52 47.17
CA ASP A 18 25.20 34.70 46.33
C ASP A 18 26.43 34.84 45.42
N TYR A 19 26.22 35.23 44.16
CA TYR A 19 27.30 35.54 43.24
C TYR A 19 26.96 36.75 42.35
N ASN A 20 27.90 37.67 42.21
CA ASN A 20 27.79 38.85 41.34
C ASN A 20 28.69 38.67 40.12
N PHE A 21 28.11 38.79 38.92
CA PHE A 21 28.81 38.61 37.66
C PHE A 21 29.38 39.93 37.13
N ASN A 22 30.66 39.91 36.74
CA ASN A 22 31.31 40.94 35.93
C ASN A 22 30.75 40.98 34.50
N LYS A 23 30.79 42.17 33.90
CA LYS A 23 30.21 42.43 32.57
C LYS A 23 30.89 41.68 31.42
N THR A 24 32.16 41.29 31.55
CA THR A 24 32.97 40.71 30.49
C THR A 24 33.42 39.29 30.81
N LYS A 25 34.40 39.10 31.70
CA LYS A 25 34.95 37.77 32.03
C LYS A 25 34.78 37.49 33.52
N ASN A 26 34.26 36.31 33.83
CA ASN A 26 34.10 35.76 35.18
C ASN A 26 34.90 34.47 35.27
N ILE A 27 36.01 34.48 36.00
CA ILE A 27 36.82 33.29 36.25
C ILE A 27 36.49 32.82 37.67
N ILE A 28 35.95 31.60 37.78
CA ILE A 28 35.60 30.95 39.04
C ILE A 28 36.62 29.84 39.25
N LEU A 29 37.74 30.19 39.89
CA LEU A 29 38.81 29.28 40.29
C LEU A 29 38.53 28.77 41.69
N GLU A 30 38.06 27.53 41.78
CA GLU A 30 37.68 26.90 43.04
C GLU A 30 38.05 25.43 43.03
N ASP A 31 38.22 24.83 44.20
CA ASP A 31 38.59 23.42 44.31
C ASP A 31 37.51 22.47 43.77
N ASN A 32 37.94 21.25 43.44
CA ASN A 32 37.00 20.18 43.15
C ASN A 32 36.17 19.90 44.41
N GLY A 33 34.85 19.80 44.22
CA GLY A 33 33.94 19.71 45.37
C GLY A 33 33.43 21.07 45.89
N TRP A 34 33.82 22.22 45.34
CA TRP A 34 33.23 23.51 45.70
C TRP A 34 31.78 23.68 45.22
N GLY A 35 31.51 23.44 43.93
CA GLY A 35 30.16 23.64 43.35
C GLY A 35 30.09 24.23 41.97
N LYS A 36 31.21 24.22 41.22
CA LYS A 36 31.34 24.82 39.90
C LYS A 36 30.26 24.32 38.92
N THR A 37 30.22 23.02 38.67
CA THR A 37 29.19 22.37 37.85
C THR A 37 27.78 22.55 38.40
N THR A 38 27.62 22.64 39.74
CA THR A 38 26.31 22.89 40.38
C THR A 38 25.81 24.30 40.08
N LEU A 39 26.68 25.31 40.13
CA LEU A 39 26.37 26.70 39.78
C LEU A 39 26.11 26.85 38.27
N ALA A 40 26.93 26.21 37.44
CA ALA A 40 26.74 26.18 35.99
C ALA A 40 25.38 25.56 35.61
N ALA A 41 25.02 24.44 36.24
CA ALA A 41 23.71 23.80 36.07
C ALA A 41 22.55 24.66 36.58
N PHE A 42 22.72 25.34 37.73
CA PHE A 42 21.71 26.26 38.26
C PHE A 42 21.36 27.35 37.23
N ILE A 43 22.37 28.03 36.66
CA ILE A 43 22.14 29.09 35.66
C ILE A 43 21.34 28.55 34.47
N ARG A 44 21.70 27.38 33.95
CA ARG A 44 20.96 26.75 32.84
C ARG A 44 19.52 26.42 33.23
N VAL A 45 19.31 25.81 34.40
CA VAL A 45 17.99 25.42 34.90
C VAL A 45 17.09 26.63 35.14
N MET A 46 17.65 27.80 35.48
CA MET A 46 16.88 29.04 35.60
C MET A 46 16.26 29.50 34.27
N PHE A 47 16.91 29.23 33.12
CA PHE A 47 16.37 29.58 31.81
C PHE A 47 15.49 28.49 31.19
N TYR A 48 15.90 27.23 31.26
CA TYR A 48 15.26 26.12 30.53
C TYR A 48 14.58 25.06 31.40
N GLY A 49 14.70 25.15 32.73
CA GLY A 49 14.28 24.09 33.63
C GLY A 49 15.23 22.88 33.58
N PHE A 50 14.77 21.77 34.17
CA PHE A 50 15.56 20.52 34.26
C PHE A 50 15.53 19.73 32.97
N ALA A 51 16.68 19.16 32.60
CA ALA A 51 16.74 18.16 31.54
C ALA A 51 16.21 16.81 32.05
N ASN A 52 15.54 16.06 31.17
CA ASN A 52 15.14 14.66 31.42
C ASN A 52 14.38 14.39 32.74
N PRO A 53 13.36 15.19 33.12
CA PRO A 53 12.70 15.06 34.42
C PRO A 53 11.94 13.73 34.60
N LEU A 54 11.67 13.01 33.51
CA LEU A 54 10.91 11.75 33.47
C LEU A 54 11.76 10.48 33.61
N LYS A 55 13.10 10.59 33.54
CA LYS A 55 13.98 9.42 33.68
C LYS A 55 13.97 8.91 35.13
N LYS A 56 13.91 7.59 35.29
CA LYS A 56 13.82 6.93 36.61
C LYS A 56 15.14 7.00 37.37
N ASP A 57 16.26 6.85 36.66
CA ASP A 57 17.61 6.92 37.21
C ASP A 57 17.87 8.30 37.82
N GLU A 58 18.36 8.31 39.06
CA GLU A 58 18.62 9.53 39.83
C GLU A 58 19.83 10.30 39.30
N TYR A 59 20.77 9.61 38.65
CA TYR A 59 21.93 10.24 38.03
C TYR A 59 21.57 10.99 36.74
N GLU A 60 20.70 10.39 35.93
CA GLU A 60 20.22 10.99 34.67
C GLU A 60 19.10 12.02 34.88
N ASN A 61 18.34 11.91 35.98
CA ASN A 61 17.30 12.87 36.33
C ASN A 61 17.90 14.06 37.08
N GLU A 62 18.11 15.17 36.38
CA GLU A 62 18.75 16.36 36.94
C GLU A 62 18.01 16.92 38.17
N ARG A 63 16.67 16.83 38.18
CA ARG A 63 15.84 17.31 39.31
C ARG A 63 16.15 16.52 40.58
N LYS A 64 16.34 15.21 40.47
CA LYS A 64 16.75 14.37 41.61
C LYS A 64 18.20 14.62 41.98
N ARG A 65 19.10 14.67 40.99
CA ARG A 65 20.54 14.88 41.18
C ARG A 65 20.86 16.17 41.93
N PHE A 66 20.15 17.26 41.62
CA PHE A 66 20.36 18.57 42.25
C PHE A 66 19.39 18.86 43.39
N LYS A 67 18.62 17.86 43.86
CA LYS A 67 17.76 18.04 45.04
C LYS A 67 18.64 18.38 46.26
N PRO A 68 18.29 19.41 47.05
CA PRO A 68 19.08 19.83 48.20
C PRO A 68 19.24 18.70 49.23
N TRP A 69 20.47 18.39 49.62
CA TRP A 69 20.74 17.32 50.59
C TRP A 69 20.25 17.66 52.00
N LYS A 70 20.23 18.94 52.35
CA LYS A 70 19.80 19.44 53.66
C LYS A 70 18.31 19.82 53.71
N GLY A 71 17.57 19.58 52.64
CA GLY A 71 16.20 20.10 52.48
C GLY A 71 16.16 21.62 52.33
N GLY A 72 14.99 22.22 52.51
CA GLY A 72 14.77 23.67 52.36
C GLY A 72 14.16 24.05 51.01
N VAL A 73 14.09 25.36 50.76
CA VAL A 73 13.56 25.92 49.51
C VAL A 73 14.51 25.54 48.37
N TYR A 74 14.04 24.67 47.48
CA TYR A 74 14.81 24.24 46.31
C TYR A 74 14.61 25.24 45.18
N GLY A 75 15.64 26.05 44.89
CA GLY A 75 15.51 27.12 43.90
C GLY A 75 16.33 28.35 44.26
N GLY A 76 15.94 29.48 43.68
CA GLY A 76 16.62 30.76 43.87
C GLY A 76 16.21 31.78 42.82
N SER A 77 16.99 32.86 42.76
CA SER A 77 16.79 33.96 41.82
C SER A 77 18.02 34.24 40.95
N LEU A 78 17.78 34.74 39.75
CA LEU A 78 18.81 35.14 38.80
C LEU A 78 18.44 36.50 38.20
N SER A 79 19.35 37.46 38.30
CA SER A 79 19.23 38.78 37.72
C SER A 79 20.01 38.85 36.41
N PHE A 80 19.41 39.40 35.37
CA PHE A 80 20.04 39.52 34.05
C PHE A 80 19.53 40.75 33.28
N SER A 81 20.25 41.13 32.23
CA SER A 81 19.88 42.21 31.31
C SER A 81 19.71 41.67 29.89
N VAL A 82 18.58 41.98 29.26
CA VAL A 82 18.24 41.62 27.87
C VAL A 82 17.57 42.82 27.21
N ASN A 83 17.91 43.14 25.95
CA ASN A 83 17.36 44.30 25.22
C ASN A 83 17.38 45.64 26.01
N ASN A 84 18.47 45.90 26.74
CA ASN A 84 18.67 47.09 27.59
C ASN A 84 17.69 47.22 28.78
N LYS A 85 16.98 46.15 29.15
CA LYS A 85 16.13 46.09 30.35
C LYS A 85 16.63 45.02 31.31
N GLU A 86 16.55 45.28 32.60
CA GLU A 86 17.02 44.38 33.65
C GLU A 86 15.85 43.65 34.30
N TYR A 87 16.02 42.35 34.51
CA TYR A 87 15.00 41.45 35.04
C TYR A 87 15.56 40.60 36.16
N ILE A 88 14.67 40.20 37.06
CA ILE A 88 14.93 39.23 38.13
C ILE A 88 13.96 38.07 37.92
N ILE A 89 14.48 36.89 37.61
CA ILE A 89 13.69 35.66 37.60
C ILE A 89 13.84 34.95 38.93
N ASN A 90 12.74 34.42 39.44
CA ASN A 90 12.70 33.59 40.64
C ASN A 90 12.02 32.26 40.30
N ARG A 91 12.66 31.15 40.66
CA ARG A 91 12.11 29.80 40.48
C ARG A 91 12.21 29.03 41.79
N VAL A 92 11.12 28.34 42.14
CA VAL A 92 11.10 27.33 43.21
C VAL A 92 10.65 26.02 42.60
N PHE A 93 11.44 24.99 42.84
CA PHE A 93 11.27 23.66 42.29
C PHE A 93 10.74 22.71 43.36
N PHE A 94 9.75 21.91 42.99
CA PHE A 94 9.17 20.88 43.86
C PHE A 94 9.51 19.48 43.33
N ASP A 95 8.94 18.44 43.94
CA ASP A 95 9.14 17.06 43.49
C ASP A 95 8.56 16.81 42.10
N ARG A 96 7.51 17.56 41.72
CA ARG A 96 6.87 17.48 40.41
C ARG A 96 6.92 18.84 39.72
N GLU A 97 7.23 18.81 38.42
CA GLU A 97 7.32 20.03 37.60
C GLU A 97 6.03 20.86 37.59
N LYS A 98 4.86 20.22 37.69
CA LYS A 98 3.56 20.91 37.74
C LYS A 98 3.37 21.78 38.98
N GLU A 99 4.13 21.51 40.04
CA GLU A 99 4.09 22.24 41.31
C GLU A 99 5.10 23.39 41.33
N ASP A 100 6.04 23.46 40.37
CA ASP A 100 7.05 24.51 40.29
C ASP A 100 6.43 25.90 40.16
N THR A 101 7.02 26.87 40.84
CA THR A 101 6.62 28.28 40.74
C THR A 101 7.65 29.07 39.94
N PHE A 102 7.15 29.97 39.09
CA PHE A 102 7.95 30.89 38.29
C PHE A 102 7.37 32.30 38.43
N SER A 103 8.24 33.27 38.69
CA SER A 103 7.89 34.69 38.66
C SER A 103 9.03 35.49 38.06
N ILE A 104 8.71 36.54 37.29
CA ILE A 104 9.68 37.47 36.74
C ILE A 104 9.29 38.90 37.12
N ARG A 105 10.29 39.70 37.49
CA ARG A 105 10.14 41.09 37.87
C ARG A 105 11.07 41.98 37.07
N ASP A 106 10.66 43.22 36.84
CA ASP A 106 11.56 44.26 36.37
C ASP A 106 12.49 44.69 37.52
N ALA A 107 13.80 44.73 37.28
CA ALA A 107 14.78 44.94 38.34
C ALA A 107 14.79 46.38 38.90
N HIS A 108 14.25 47.36 38.16
CA HIS A 108 14.21 48.76 38.59
C HIS A 108 12.94 49.07 39.37
N THR A 109 11.80 48.56 38.92
CA THR A 109 10.49 48.81 39.56
C THR A 109 10.13 47.77 40.62
N LEU A 110 10.77 46.59 40.58
CA LEU A 110 10.48 45.41 41.40
C LEU A 110 9.05 44.87 41.24
N LEU A 111 8.33 45.33 40.22
CA LEU A 111 6.99 44.87 39.89
C LEU A 111 7.07 43.61 39.02
N GLU A 112 6.10 42.71 39.21
CA GLU A 112 5.95 41.55 38.35
C GLU A 112 5.62 41.96 36.92
N THR A 113 6.24 41.27 35.97
CA THR A 113 6.05 41.50 34.53
C THR A 113 5.62 40.20 33.86
N THR A 114 4.97 40.34 32.71
CA THR A 114 4.59 39.23 31.83
C THR A 114 5.36 39.26 30.51
N ASP A 115 6.47 40.00 30.45
CA ASP A 115 7.31 40.13 29.25
C ASP A 115 7.88 38.78 28.79
N PHE A 116 8.06 37.83 29.72
CA PHE A 116 8.52 36.48 29.44
C PHE A 116 7.71 35.44 30.21
N SER A 117 7.54 34.25 29.61
CA SER A 117 6.89 33.12 30.26
C SER A 117 7.87 32.20 30.99
N LYS A 118 7.37 31.09 31.53
CA LYS A 118 8.20 30.01 32.11
C LYS A 118 9.19 29.40 31.11
N ASN A 119 8.99 29.59 29.80
CA ASN A 119 9.88 29.14 28.72
C ASN A 119 10.89 30.22 28.30
N ILE A 120 11.27 31.10 29.24
CA ILE A 120 12.14 32.25 29.00
C ILE A 120 13.43 31.96 28.22
N GLY A 121 14.04 30.78 28.39
CA GLY A 121 15.22 30.38 27.62
C GLY A 121 14.96 30.37 26.11
N GLU A 122 13.87 29.74 25.67
CA GLU A 122 13.49 29.70 24.25
C GLU A 122 13.07 31.09 23.74
N GLU A 123 12.40 31.88 24.59
CA GLU A 123 11.93 33.21 24.22
C GLU A 123 13.09 34.20 24.02
N ILE A 124 14.12 34.15 24.87
CA ILE A 124 15.31 35.02 24.81
C ILE A 124 16.29 34.53 23.73
N PHE A 125 16.70 33.26 23.80
CA PHE A 125 17.77 32.75 22.95
C PHE A 125 17.29 32.24 21.59
N LYS A 126 15.97 32.09 21.40
CA LYS A 126 15.37 31.59 20.15
C LYS A 126 15.88 30.19 19.76
N ILE A 127 16.35 29.43 20.75
CA ILE A 127 16.78 28.04 20.64
C ILE A 127 16.25 27.22 21.81
N ASN A 128 16.02 25.94 21.58
CA ASN A 128 15.64 24.98 22.60
C ASN A 128 16.79 24.62 23.55
N HIS A 129 16.47 23.84 24.58
CA HIS A 129 17.41 23.41 25.62
C HIS A 129 18.61 22.62 25.07
N GLU A 130 18.39 21.72 24.10
CA GLU A 130 19.44 20.91 23.49
C GLU A 130 20.42 21.78 22.69
N SER A 131 19.89 22.69 21.87
CA SER A 131 20.65 23.68 21.11
C SER A 131 21.49 24.57 22.03
N PHE A 132 20.94 25.01 23.16
CA PHE A 132 21.65 25.80 24.17
C PHE A 132 22.82 25.01 24.77
N LYS A 133 22.61 23.73 25.07
CA LYS A 133 23.64 22.82 25.59
C LYS A 133 24.74 22.51 24.56
N ASN A 134 24.40 22.50 23.27
CA ASN A 134 25.35 22.26 22.21
C ASN A 134 26.11 23.53 21.77
N THR A 135 25.77 24.71 22.30
CA THR A 135 26.40 25.99 21.93
C THR A 135 26.85 26.80 23.14
N ILE A 136 25.92 27.47 23.81
CA ILE A 136 26.16 28.46 24.87
C ILE A 136 26.76 27.84 26.14
N PHE A 137 26.38 26.60 26.45
CA PHE A 137 26.89 25.88 27.61
C PHE A 137 27.90 24.82 27.18
N VAL A 138 29.11 24.87 27.73
CA VAL A 138 30.17 23.87 27.48
C VAL A 138 30.46 23.13 28.77
N GLY A 139 30.10 21.86 28.83
CA GLY A 139 30.33 20.99 29.99
C GLY A 139 31.69 20.26 29.94
N GLN A 140 32.15 19.80 31.10
CA GLN A 140 33.49 19.20 31.32
C GLN A 140 33.83 17.95 30.48
N ASP A 141 32.83 17.25 29.93
CA ASP A 141 33.00 16.10 29.03
C ASP A 141 32.12 16.19 27.77
N GLU A 142 31.54 17.37 27.51
CA GLU A 142 30.57 17.59 26.44
C GLU A 142 31.09 18.70 25.53
N LEU A 143 32.26 18.51 24.92
CA LEU A 143 32.84 19.45 23.94
C LEU A 143 32.54 19.06 22.49
N GLU A 144 32.26 17.77 22.22
CA GLU A 144 31.67 17.37 20.95
C GLU A 144 30.36 18.13 20.77
N THR A 145 30.23 18.85 19.66
CA THR A 145 29.01 19.57 19.29
C THR A 145 28.54 19.10 17.93
N LYS A 146 27.23 19.06 17.78
CA LYS A 146 26.55 18.93 16.49
C LYS A 146 25.63 20.12 16.35
N SER A 147 25.47 20.60 15.12
CA SER A 147 24.40 21.56 14.88
C SER A 147 23.06 20.89 15.18
N THR A 148 22.21 21.62 15.87
CA THR A 148 20.81 21.27 16.07
C THR A 148 19.97 22.01 15.05
N ARG A 149 18.71 21.58 14.91
CA ARG A 149 17.75 22.17 13.97
C ARG A 149 17.52 23.67 14.22
N ASP A 150 17.45 24.10 15.47
CA ASP A 150 17.24 25.53 15.79
C ASP A 150 18.44 26.39 15.44
N ILE A 151 19.65 25.83 15.57
CA ILE A 151 20.88 26.52 15.16
C ILE A 151 20.85 26.69 13.64
N GLU A 152 20.51 25.66 12.88
CA GLU A 152 20.37 25.76 11.41
C GLU A 152 19.32 26.81 11.01
N SER A 153 18.20 26.87 11.73
CA SER A 153 17.16 27.89 11.55
C SER A 153 17.69 29.32 11.77
N LEU A 154 18.36 29.57 12.90
CA LEU A 154 18.93 30.87 13.22
C LEU A 154 20.00 31.28 12.20
N LEU A 155 20.87 30.35 11.82
CA LEU A 155 21.92 30.59 10.85
C LEU A 155 21.37 30.89 9.44
N GLY A 156 20.22 30.30 9.09
CA GLY A 156 19.53 30.56 7.82
C GLY A 156 18.90 31.95 7.73
N ASN A 157 18.87 32.73 8.81
CA ASN A 157 18.13 33.99 8.92
C ASN A 157 16.67 33.87 8.47
N VAL A 158 16.09 32.68 8.61
CA VAL A 158 14.67 32.46 8.35
C VAL A 158 13.94 32.59 9.68
N SER A 159 12.80 33.26 9.68
CA SER A 159 11.99 33.39 10.89
C SER A 159 11.61 31.99 11.40
N LEU A 160 11.76 31.76 12.71
CA LEU A 160 11.35 30.50 13.36
C LEU A 160 9.85 30.20 13.16
N GLU A 161 9.07 31.23 12.82
CA GLU A 161 7.64 31.19 12.57
C GLU A 161 7.28 30.73 11.12
N GLU A 162 8.24 30.66 10.19
CA GLU A 162 8.01 30.25 8.79
C GLU A 162 8.62 28.90 8.39
N LEU A 163 9.23 28.13 9.31
CA LEU A 163 10.04 26.98 8.91
C LEU A 163 9.34 25.61 9.03
N ASP A 164 8.91 25.17 7.84
CA ASP A 164 8.64 23.78 7.44
C ASP A 164 9.94 22.91 7.36
N ILE A 165 11.12 23.44 7.75
CA ILE A 165 12.38 22.66 7.86
C ILE A 165 12.25 21.54 8.90
N ASN A 166 11.40 21.74 9.91
CA ASN A 166 11.07 20.74 10.91
C ASN A 166 10.51 19.45 10.30
N ASN A 167 9.93 19.54 9.09
CA ASN A 167 9.35 18.41 8.39
C ASN A 167 10.26 17.87 7.28
N TYR A 168 11.50 18.34 7.10
CA TYR A 168 12.34 17.79 6.02
C TYR A 168 12.55 16.28 6.18
N ASP A 169 12.98 15.83 7.36
CA ASP A 169 13.27 14.42 7.61
C ASP A 169 11.97 13.58 7.55
N ASP A 170 10.85 14.14 8.03
CA ASP A 170 9.53 13.50 8.01
C ASP A 170 8.94 13.41 6.59
N ALA A 171 9.08 14.48 5.79
CA ALA A 171 8.68 14.53 4.40
C ALA A 171 9.55 13.59 3.55
N LEU A 172 10.87 13.58 3.78
CA LEU A 172 11.77 12.63 3.15
C LEU A 172 11.41 11.18 3.53
N GLY A 173 11.06 10.94 4.80
CA GLY A 173 10.56 9.67 5.30
C GLY A 173 9.28 9.23 4.58
N THR A 174 8.33 10.14 4.41
CA THR A 174 7.06 9.92 3.70
C THR A 174 7.29 9.60 2.23
N ILE A 175 8.13 10.39 1.55
CA ILE A 175 8.49 10.19 0.15
C ILE A 175 9.20 8.85 -0.04
N ASN A 176 10.17 8.52 0.82
CA ASN A 176 10.85 7.23 0.79
C ASN A 176 9.90 6.05 1.06
N GLY A 177 8.92 6.23 1.96
CA GLY A 177 7.84 5.27 2.19
C GLY A 177 7.03 5.02 0.91
N LEU A 178 6.65 6.08 0.20
CA LEU A 178 5.95 5.99 -1.08
C LEU A 178 6.79 5.30 -2.16
N ILE A 179 8.06 5.69 -2.34
CA ILE A 179 9.01 5.05 -3.26
C ILE A 179 9.08 3.54 -2.98
N ASN A 180 9.23 3.16 -1.72
CA ASN A 180 9.31 1.76 -1.33
C ASN A 180 8.01 0.98 -1.59
N SER A 181 6.86 1.61 -1.38
CA SER A 181 5.55 1.01 -1.64
C SER A 181 5.24 0.84 -3.13
N LEU A 182 5.76 1.73 -3.97
CA LEU A 182 5.55 1.72 -5.43
C LEU A 182 6.66 0.99 -6.19
N SER A 183 7.80 0.73 -5.56
CA SER A 183 9.02 0.25 -6.22
C SER A 183 8.81 -0.92 -7.22
N PRO A 184 9.43 -0.84 -8.41
CA PRO A 184 9.41 -1.93 -9.39
C PRO A 184 10.38 -3.06 -9.03
N ASP A 185 11.42 -2.81 -8.24
CA ASP A 185 12.46 -3.81 -7.92
C ASP A 185 12.15 -4.60 -6.64
N ARG A 186 11.38 -4.01 -5.72
CA ARG A 186 11.06 -4.64 -4.43
C ARG A 186 9.85 -5.57 -4.56
N LYS A 187 9.99 -6.80 -4.06
CA LYS A 187 8.89 -7.80 -4.01
C LYS A 187 7.63 -7.30 -3.30
N THR A 188 7.77 -6.39 -2.35
CA THR A 188 6.64 -5.80 -1.60
C THR A 188 5.95 -4.68 -2.37
N GLY A 189 6.62 -4.09 -3.36
CA GLY A 189 6.15 -2.96 -4.14
C GLY A 189 4.97 -3.30 -5.06
N ARG A 190 4.07 -2.34 -5.26
CA ARG A 190 2.87 -2.52 -6.07
C ARG A 190 3.20 -2.77 -7.55
N LEU A 191 4.14 -2.00 -8.12
CA LEU A 191 4.58 -2.19 -9.51
C LEU A 191 5.17 -3.58 -9.74
N TYR A 192 6.00 -4.09 -8.82
CA TYR A 192 6.54 -5.45 -8.93
C TYR A 192 5.42 -6.51 -8.93
N LYS A 193 4.45 -6.39 -8.01
CA LYS A 193 3.34 -7.35 -7.90
C LYS A 193 2.45 -7.33 -9.13
N LEU A 194 2.10 -6.15 -9.63
CA LEU A 194 1.29 -6.00 -10.83
C LEU A 194 2.03 -6.51 -12.07
N SER A 195 3.34 -6.23 -12.20
CA SER A 195 4.15 -6.77 -13.30
C SER A 195 4.15 -8.29 -13.28
N ARG A 196 4.30 -8.91 -12.11
CA ARG A 196 4.25 -10.38 -11.99
C ARG A 196 2.87 -10.96 -12.31
N GLN A 197 1.80 -10.26 -11.91
CA GLN A 197 0.43 -10.65 -12.28
C GLN A 197 0.21 -10.54 -13.78
N LEU A 198 0.74 -9.49 -14.40
CA LEU A 198 0.72 -9.29 -15.84
C LEU A 198 1.43 -10.44 -16.56
N ASP A 199 2.65 -10.78 -16.16
CA ASP A 199 3.43 -11.88 -16.77
C ASP A 199 2.68 -13.22 -16.69
N ASN A 200 2.05 -13.51 -15.56
CA ASN A 200 1.27 -14.74 -15.38
C ASN A 200 0.02 -14.76 -16.29
N LEU A 201 -0.73 -13.66 -16.35
CA LEU A 201 -1.93 -13.56 -17.19
C LEU A 201 -1.58 -13.55 -18.69
N GLU A 202 -0.45 -12.96 -19.08
CA GLU A 202 0.04 -13.03 -20.46
C GLU A 202 0.42 -14.48 -20.83
N PHE A 203 1.04 -15.21 -19.90
CA PHE A 203 1.34 -16.63 -20.10
C PHE A 203 0.08 -17.49 -20.25
N GLU A 204 -0.96 -17.27 -19.43
CA GLU A 204 -2.23 -18.00 -19.52
C GLU A 204 -3.00 -17.73 -20.83
N ASN A 205 -2.76 -16.59 -21.48
CA ASN A 205 -3.43 -16.21 -22.72
C ASN A 205 -2.62 -16.50 -23.99
N LEU A 206 -1.43 -17.10 -23.88
CA LEU A 206 -0.55 -17.35 -25.03
C LEU A 206 -1.22 -18.23 -26.11
N SER A 207 -2.09 -19.15 -25.71
CA SER A 207 -2.80 -20.07 -26.61
C SER A 207 -4.12 -19.52 -27.16
N PHE A 208 -4.53 -18.30 -26.81
CA PHE A 208 -5.86 -17.77 -27.10
C PHE A 208 -6.22 -17.79 -28.59
N ASP A 209 -5.38 -17.19 -29.45
CA ASP A 209 -5.63 -17.14 -30.90
C ASP A 209 -5.57 -18.54 -31.54
N ALA A 210 -4.70 -19.41 -31.02
CA ALA A 210 -4.59 -20.79 -31.48
C ALA A 210 -5.87 -21.60 -31.14
N ASN A 211 -6.38 -21.44 -29.93
CA ASN A 211 -7.63 -22.05 -29.46
C ASN A 211 -8.82 -21.54 -30.28
N LYS A 212 -8.91 -20.22 -30.52
CA LYS A 212 -9.96 -19.61 -31.37
C LYS A 212 -9.95 -20.16 -32.79
N THR A 213 -8.77 -20.28 -33.39
CA THR A 213 -8.57 -20.88 -34.73
C THR A 213 -8.90 -22.37 -34.74
N ARG A 214 -8.60 -23.10 -33.66
CA ARG A 214 -8.94 -24.52 -33.52
C ARG A 214 -10.44 -24.71 -33.46
N VAL A 215 -11.14 -23.93 -32.64
CA VAL A 215 -12.61 -23.96 -32.53
C VAL A 215 -13.26 -23.63 -33.86
N SER A 216 -12.80 -22.61 -34.58
CA SER A 216 -13.40 -22.27 -35.89
C SER A 216 -13.31 -23.44 -36.88
N LYS A 217 -12.16 -24.12 -36.94
CA LYS A 217 -11.97 -25.32 -37.78
C LYS A 217 -12.84 -26.50 -37.34
N LEU A 218 -12.96 -26.74 -36.03
CA LEU A 218 -13.81 -27.81 -35.49
C LEU A 218 -15.29 -27.55 -35.80
N VAL A 219 -15.74 -26.30 -35.68
CA VAL A 219 -17.11 -25.90 -36.03
C VAL A 219 -17.38 -26.08 -37.53
N GLU A 220 -16.45 -25.72 -38.40
CA GLU A 220 -16.58 -25.99 -39.85
C GLU A 220 -16.67 -27.49 -40.16
N ARG A 221 -15.85 -28.31 -39.48
CA ARG A 221 -15.89 -29.77 -39.60
C ARG A 221 -17.21 -30.35 -39.07
N ALA A 222 -17.71 -29.87 -37.94
CA ALA A 222 -18.99 -30.31 -37.39
C ALA A 222 -20.15 -29.99 -38.36
N LYS A 223 -20.16 -28.80 -38.95
CA LYS A 223 -21.16 -28.40 -39.96
C LYS A 223 -21.13 -29.27 -41.21
N SER A 224 -19.93 -29.59 -41.72
CA SER A 224 -19.81 -30.46 -42.90
C SER A 224 -20.28 -31.89 -42.59
N LEU A 225 -19.91 -32.42 -41.42
CA LEU A 225 -20.33 -33.73 -40.95
C LEU A 225 -21.86 -33.81 -40.75
N GLU A 226 -22.47 -32.77 -40.19
CA GLU A 226 -23.92 -32.66 -40.04
C GLU A 226 -24.64 -32.65 -41.40
N HIS A 227 -24.06 -31.99 -42.40
CA HIS A 227 -24.57 -32.03 -43.77
C HIS A 227 -24.52 -33.44 -44.36
N PHE A 228 -23.40 -34.17 -44.19
CA PHE A 228 -23.30 -35.57 -44.62
C PHE A 228 -24.29 -36.48 -43.89
N LEU A 229 -24.44 -36.30 -42.58
CA LEU A 229 -25.39 -37.06 -41.77
C LEU A 229 -26.83 -36.86 -42.26
N ASN A 230 -27.21 -35.62 -42.59
CA ASN A 230 -28.52 -35.31 -43.15
C ASN A 230 -28.73 -35.94 -44.53
N LYS A 231 -27.68 -36.03 -45.36
CA LYS A 231 -27.72 -36.72 -46.67
C LYS A 231 -27.90 -38.23 -46.50
N GLU A 232 -27.15 -38.87 -45.60
CA GLU A 232 -27.25 -40.31 -45.31
C GLU A 232 -28.62 -40.65 -44.71
N ARG A 233 -29.17 -39.81 -43.81
CA ARG A 233 -30.54 -39.94 -43.28
C ARG A 233 -31.61 -39.85 -44.38
N ARG A 234 -31.46 -38.96 -45.36
CA ARG A 234 -32.36 -38.89 -46.54
C ARG A 234 -32.28 -40.17 -47.38
N ALA A 235 -31.06 -40.62 -47.70
CA ALA A 235 -30.85 -41.85 -48.45
C ALA A 235 -31.45 -43.08 -47.72
N LYS A 236 -31.39 -43.11 -46.38
CA LYS A 236 -32.06 -44.14 -45.57
C LYS A 236 -33.58 -44.07 -45.74
N SER A 237 -34.17 -42.88 -45.67
CA SER A 237 -35.61 -42.69 -45.87
C SER A 237 -36.06 -43.12 -47.27
N GLU A 238 -35.25 -42.87 -48.30
CA GLU A 238 -35.50 -43.31 -49.68
C GLU A 238 -35.43 -44.83 -49.80
N LEU A 239 -34.41 -45.47 -49.21
CA LEU A 239 -34.29 -46.93 -49.16
C LEU A 239 -35.47 -47.58 -48.43
N GLN A 240 -35.94 -46.99 -47.32
CA GLN A 240 -37.14 -47.45 -46.62
C GLN A 240 -38.40 -47.38 -47.50
N GLY A 241 -38.53 -46.31 -48.31
CA GLY A 241 -39.61 -46.17 -49.28
C GLY A 241 -39.56 -47.25 -50.38
N LEU A 242 -38.38 -47.53 -50.93
CA LEU A 242 -38.19 -48.57 -51.95
C LEU A 242 -38.41 -49.99 -51.40
N ILE A 243 -38.00 -50.25 -50.16
CA ILE A 243 -38.26 -51.52 -49.47
C ILE A 243 -39.79 -51.71 -49.30
N PHE A 244 -40.51 -50.64 -48.93
CA PHE A 244 -41.96 -50.67 -48.79
C PHE A 244 -42.68 -50.91 -50.14
N GLU A 245 -42.21 -50.27 -51.21
CA GLU A 245 -42.75 -50.44 -52.57
C GLU A 245 -42.55 -51.87 -53.11
N GLU A 246 -41.36 -52.45 -52.94
CA GLU A 246 -41.05 -53.82 -53.37
C GLU A 246 -41.86 -54.87 -52.56
N LEU A 247 -42.13 -54.61 -51.27
CA LEU A 247 -43.03 -55.43 -50.44
C LEU A 247 -44.50 -55.32 -50.89
N SER A 248 -44.94 -54.13 -51.28
CA SER A 248 -46.29 -53.88 -51.80
C SER A 248 -46.51 -54.59 -53.14
N ASN A 249 -45.54 -54.53 -54.06
CA ASN A 249 -45.61 -55.17 -55.38
C ASN A 249 -45.66 -56.70 -55.29
N LYS A 250 -44.91 -57.33 -54.37
CA LYS A 250 -45.05 -58.78 -54.07
C LYS A 250 -46.43 -59.14 -53.49
N GLY A 251 -47.06 -58.23 -52.76
CA GLY A 251 -48.43 -58.38 -52.27
C GLY A 251 -49.48 -58.30 -53.38
N GLU A 252 -49.17 -57.63 -54.50
CA GLU A 252 -50.02 -57.56 -55.70
C GLU A 252 -49.77 -58.72 -56.68
N GLU A 253 -48.52 -59.19 -56.84
CA GLU A 253 -48.22 -60.41 -57.60
C GLU A 253 -48.88 -61.66 -56.98
N LYS A 254 -48.96 -61.75 -55.64
CA LYS A 254 -49.75 -62.80 -54.94
C LYS A 254 -51.28 -62.63 -55.10
N LYS A 255 -51.78 -61.47 -55.54
CA LYS A 255 -53.20 -61.22 -55.83
C LYS A 255 -53.58 -61.56 -57.27
N GLU A 256 -52.65 -61.56 -58.23
CA GLU A 256 -52.95 -61.97 -59.61
C GLU A 256 -53.04 -63.49 -59.80
N GLU A 257 -52.44 -64.31 -58.92
CA GLU A 257 -52.61 -65.78 -58.93
C GLU A 257 -53.89 -66.30 -58.25
N LYS A 258 -54.71 -65.44 -57.63
CA LYS A 258 -56.00 -65.84 -57.04
C LYS A 258 -57.14 -64.92 -57.48
N LYS A 259 -57.64 -65.14 -58.70
CA LYS A 259 -59.04 -64.86 -59.01
C LYS A 259 -59.90 -66.00 -58.49
N GLU A 260 -60.42 -65.84 -57.28
CA GLU A 260 -61.83 -66.09 -56.91
C GLU A 260 -62.00 -65.93 -55.40
N GLU A 261 -63.12 -65.28 -55.06
CA GLU A 261 -63.70 -65.09 -53.72
C GLU A 261 -63.01 -64.10 -52.76
N ALA A 262 -63.63 -62.92 -52.65
CA ALA A 262 -63.51 -62.08 -51.46
C ALA A 262 -64.36 -62.68 -50.32
N PRO A 263 -63.88 -62.53 -49.09
CA PRO A 263 -64.63 -61.70 -48.15
C PRO A 263 -63.79 -60.51 -47.69
N LYS A 264 -64.49 -59.42 -47.39
CA LYS A 264 -63.95 -58.14 -46.92
C LYS A 264 -63.05 -58.36 -45.69
N ASP A 265 -61.76 -58.10 -45.84
CA ASP A 265 -60.78 -58.21 -44.77
C ASP A 265 -60.54 -56.82 -44.14
N GLU A 266 -61.07 -56.65 -42.93
CA GLU A 266 -61.05 -55.43 -42.08
C GLU A 266 -59.63 -55.03 -41.61
N ARG A 267 -58.61 -55.78 -42.06
CA ARG A 267 -57.21 -55.65 -41.67
C ARG A 267 -56.40 -54.67 -42.53
N ALA A 268 -56.80 -54.47 -43.79
CA ALA A 268 -56.08 -53.62 -44.75
C ALA A 268 -56.32 -52.11 -44.52
N GLU A 269 -57.49 -51.72 -43.99
CA GLU A 269 -57.74 -50.34 -43.56
C GLU A 269 -57.05 -50.00 -42.24
N LYS A 270 -56.89 -50.99 -41.33
CA LYS A 270 -56.15 -50.80 -40.07
C LYS A 270 -54.66 -50.56 -40.31
N LEU A 271 -54.06 -51.26 -41.28
CA LEU A 271 -52.65 -51.07 -41.65
C LEU A 271 -52.37 -49.72 -42.33
N LYS A 272 -53.31 -49.19 -43.14
CA LYS A 272 -53.21 -47.82 -43.68
C LYS A 272 -53.38 -46.75 -42.60
N LYS A 273 -54.21 -47.01 -41.59
CA LYS A 273 -54.43 -46.12 -40.44
C LYS A 273 -53.24 -46.08 -39.49
N ASP A 274 -52.55 -47.20 -39.31
CA ASP A 274 -51.38 -47.31 -38.43
C ASP A 274 -50.10 -46.74 -39.07
N ILE A 275 -49.96 -46.81 -40.41
CA ILE A 275 -48.84 -46.17 -41.14
C ILE A 275 -49.03 -44.65 -41.28
N PHE A 276 -50.27 -44.17 -41.42
CA PHE A 276 -50.55 -42.72 -41.44
C PHE A 276 -50.35 -42.04 -40.07
N ASN A 277 -50.28 -42.82 -38.98
CA ASN A 277 -49.97 -42.31 -37.63
C ASN A 277 -48.47 -42.14 -37.34
N PHE A 278 -47.57 -42.70 -38.15
CA PHE A 278 -46.12 -42.52 -37.95
C PHE A 278 -45.61 -41.12 -38.34
N ASN A 279 -46.29 -40.44 -39.28
CA ASN A 279 -46.00 -39.03 -39.59
C ASN A 279 -46.59 -38.04 -38.57
N LYS A 280 -47.39 -38.51 -37.61
CA LYS A 280 -47.96 -37.67 -36.54
C LYS A 280 -47.17 -37.71 -35.23
N LEU A 281 -46.18 -38.61 -35.12
CA LEU A 281 -45.26 -38.70 -33.98
C LEU A 281 -44.00 -37.84 -34.14
N ALA A 282 -43.83 -37.14 -35.28
CA ALA A 282 -42.71 -36.22 -35.52
C ALA A 282 -43.02 -34.74 -35.21
N ILE A 283 -44.07 -34.44 -34.42
CA ILE A 283 -44.36 -33.08 -33.97
C ILE A 283 -44.71 -33.11 -32.49
N ASN A 284 -43.71 -33.28 -31.61
CA ASN A 284 -43.86 -32.84 -30.21
C ASN A 284 -42.55 -32.55 -29.45
N GLU A 285 -41.50 -32.07 -30.14
CA GLU A 285 -40.37 -31.38 -29.47
C GLU A 285 -40.53 -29.85 -29.44
N LYS A 286 -41.59 -29.31 -30.06
CA LYS A 286 -41.79 -27.85 -30.11
C LYS A 286 -42.27 -27.24 -28.79
N THR A 287 -42.72 -28.03 -27.81
CA THR A 287 -43.26 -27.48 -26.55
C THR A 287 -42.18 -27.01 -25.58
N ASP A 288 -40.98 -27.62 -25.56
CA ASP A 288 -39.89 -27.16 -24.67
C ASP A 288 -39.09 -26.00 -25.26
N VAL A 289 -38.83 -25.97 -26.57
CA VAL A 289 -38.07 -24.87 -27.19
C VAL A 289 -38.86 -23.55 -27.14
N ILE A 290 -40.17 -23.59 -27.42
CA ILE A 290 -41.03 -22.39 -27.34
C ILE A 290 -41.13 -21.91 -25.89
N GLY A 291 -41.23 -22.83 -24.93
CA GLY A 291 -41.24 -22.56 -23.51
C GLY A 291 -39.95 -21.90 -23.00
N LEU A 292 -38.79 -22.43 -23.41
CA LEU A 292 -37.48 -21.89 -23.09
C LEU A 292 -37.32 -20.49 -23.70
N PHE A 293 -37.78 -20.28 -24.94
CA PHE A 293 -37.79 -18.97 -25.59
C PHE A 293 -38.64 -17.94 -24.86
N ILE A 294 -39.83 -18.31 -24.35
CA ILE A 294 -40.70 -17.42 -23.57
C ILE A 294 -40.02 -17.03 -22.25
N LEU A 295 -39.35 -17.98 -21.58
CA LEU A 295 -38.61 -17.74 -20.35
C LEU A 295 -37.39 -16.83 -20.59
N PHE A 296 -36.64 -17.09 -21.67
CA PHE A 296 -35.48 -16.29 -22.07
C PHE A 296 -35.89 -14.87 -22.49
N PHE A 297 -37.03 -14.73 -23.18
CA PHE A 297 -37.60 -13.44 -23.58
C PHE A 297 -38.09 -12.64 -22.37
N GLY A 298 -38.74 -13.29 -21.39
CA GLY A 298 -39.10 -12.68 -20.11
C GLY A 298 -37.87 -12.20 -19.35
N PHE A 299 -36.84 -13.05 -19.21
CA PHE A 299 -35.59 -12.68 -18.56
C PHE A 299 -34.87 -11.52 -19.28
N PHE A 300 -34.80 -11.56 -20.61
CA PHE A 300 -34.22 -10.50 -21.42
C PHE A 300 -34.92 -9.15 -21.20
N LEU A 301 -36.26 -9.12 -21.17
CA LEU A 301 -37.03 -7.90 -20.89
C LEU A 301 -36.77 -7.36 -19.47
N THR A 302 -36.55 -8.22 -18.47
CA THR A 302 -36.19 -7.78 -17.12
C THR A 302 -34.80 -7.14 -17.07
N VAL A 303 -33.79 -7.77 -17.70
CA VAL A 303 -32.42 -7.24 -17.75
C VAL A 303 -32.38 -5.93 -18.53
N LEU A 304 -33.08 -5.86 -19.66
CA LEU A 304 -33.18 -4.65 -20.47
C LEU A 304 -33.87 -3.51 -19.71
N GLY A 305 -34.94 -3.82 -18.96
CA GLY A 305 -35.61 -2.84 -18.12
C GLY A 305 -34.73 -2.30 -16.99
N VAL A 306 -33.94 -3.16 -16.31
CA VAL A 306 -32.99 -2.74 -15.26
C VAL A 306 -31.85 -1.89 -15.85
N PHE A 307 -31.35 -2.26 -17.03
CA PHE A 307 -30.33 -1.47 -17.73
C PHE A 307 -30.85 -0.07 -18.11
N LEU A 308 -32.11 0.03 -18.55
CA LEU A 308 -32.75 1.30 -18.90
C LEU A 308 -33.11 2.17 -17.69
N GLN A 309 -33.20 1.60 -16.47
CA GLN A 309 -33.37 2.38 -15.22
C GLN A 309 -32.13 3.22 -14.92
N ASN A 310 -30.94 2.78 -15.32
CA ASN A 310 -29.70 3.50 -15.07
C ASN A 310 -29.46 4.67 -16.05
N ASN A 311 -30.42 4.93 -16.94
CA ASN A 311 -30.30 5.91 -18.02
C ASN A 311 -31.43 6.94 -17.92
N ASN A 312 -31.12 8.17 -17.47
CA ASN A 312 -32.09 9.22 -17.09
C ASN A 312 -33.14 9.58 -18.16
N ARG A 313 -32.89 9.26 -19.43
CA ARG A 313 -33.77 9.56 -20.57
C ARG A 313 -34.92 8.57 -20.75
N TYR A 314 -34.79 7.34 -20.26
CA TYR A 314 -35.75 6.24 -20.50
C TYR A 314 -36.43 5.73 -19.22
N HIS A 315 -36.23 6.45 -18.12
CA HIS A 315 -36.69 6.07 -16.78
C HIS A 315 -38.20 5.80 -16.69
N GLY A 316 -39.02 6.49 -17.48
CA GLY A 316 -40.48 6.30 -17.53
C GLY A 316 -40.94 4.99 -18.17
N TYR A 317 -40.14 4.40 -19.07
CA TYR A 317 -40.46 3.14 -19.75
C TYR A 317 -39.79 1.92 -19.10
N ALA A 318 -38.79 2.15 -18.26
CA ALA A 318 -37.97 1.11 -17.65
C ALA A 318 -38.74 0.28 -16.61
N TYR A 319 -39.58 0.91 -15.78
CA TYR A 319 -40.41 0.21 -14.79
C TYR A 319 -41.53 -0.65 -15.42
N PRO A 320 -42.29 -0.17 -16.43
CA PRO A 320 -43.25 -1.02 -17.16
C PRO A 320 -42.60 -2.25 -17.81
N LEU A 321 -41.41 -2.10 -18.43
CA LEU A 321 -40.72 -3.21 -19.08
C LEU A 321 -40.25 -4.28 -18.08
N THR A 322 -39.65 -3.87 -16.96
CA THR A 322 -39.24 -4.82 -15.90
C THR A 322 -40.45 -5.56 -15.34
N PHE A 323 -41.56 -4.87 -15.10
CA PHE A 323 -42.79 -5.47 -14.59
C PHE A 323 -43.40 -6.50 -15.55
N ILE A 324 -43.43 -6.20 -16.86
CA ILE A 324 -43.91 -7.14 -17.90
C ILE A 324 -43.01 -8.38 -17.96
N GLY A 325 -41.69 -8.21 -17.94
CA GLY A 325 -40.75 -9.34 -17.94
C GLY A 325 -40.93 -10.25 -16.72
N ILE A 326 -41.12 -9.68 -15.53
CA ILE A 326 -41.39 -10.43 -14.30
C ILE A 326 -42.72 -11.19 -14.39
N ILE A 327 -43.78 -10.57 -14.91
CA ILE A 327 -45.08 -11.24 -15.10
C ILE A 327 -44.97 -12.44 -16.04
N ILE A 328 -44.23 -12.32 -17.15
CA ILE A 328 -44.04 -13.42 -18.11
C ILE A 328 -43.32 -14.60 -17.44
N VAL A 329 -42.27 -14.32 -16.65
CA VAL A 329 -41.53 -15.36 -15.92
C VAL A 329 -42.40 -16.00 -14.83
N ILE A 330 -43.12 -15.20 -14.03
CA ILE A 330 -44.02 -15.71 -12.98
C ILE A 330 -45.16 -16.53 -13.57
N PHE A 331 -45.79 -16.06 -14.65
CA PHE A 331 -46.87 -16.77 -15.32
C PHE A 331 -46.40 -18.12 -15.86
N TYR A 332 -45.21 -18.16 -16.48
CA TYR A 332 -44.66 -19.40 -17.02
C TYR A 332 -44.24 -20.38 -15.91
N VAL A 333 -43.57 -19.90 -14.86
CA VAL A 333 -43.18 -20.72 -13.70
C VAL A 333 -44.40 -21.21 -12.92
N SER A 334 -45.43 -20.38 -12.75
CA SER A 334 -46.68 -20.80 -12.10
C SER A 334 -47.42 -21.83 -12.94
N ARG A 335 -47.40 -21.72 -14.27
CA ARG A 335 -48.00 -22.70 -15.18
C ARG A 335 -47.26 -24.05 -15.15
N THR A 336 -45.95 -24.07 -15.00
CA THR A 336 -45.18 -25.32 -14.87
C THR A 336 -45.29 -25.93 -13.48
N PHE A 337 -45.46 -25.13 -12.43
CA PHE A 337 -45.69 -25.61 -11.06
C PHE A 337 -47.11 -26.11 -10.82
N PHE A 338 -48.15 -25.43 -11.32
CA PHE A 338 -49.53 -25.91 -11.19
C PHE A 338 -49.84 -27.13 -12.08
N LYS A 339 -49.10 -27.31 -13.20
CA LYS A 339 -49.14 -28.59 -13.94
C LYS A 339 -48.62 -29.77 -13.14
N ARG A 340 -47.69 -29.54 -12.21
CA ARG A 340 -47.10 -30.55 -11.33
C ARG A 340 -47.99 -30.94 -10.14
N ALA A 341 -49.03 -30.16 -9.84
CA ALA A 341 -49.95 -30.42 -8.74
C ALA A 341 -51.14 -31.32 -9.16
N ASP A 342 -51.49 -31.36 -10.45
CA ASP A 342 -52.43 -32.34 -11.01
C ASP A 342 -51.75 -33.70 -11.29
N ASP A 343 -50.42 -33.76 -11.38
CA ASP A 343 -49.65 -34.98 -11.67
C ASP A 343 -49.42 -35.88 -10.42
N THR A 344 -49.78 -35.43 -9.21
CA THR A 344 -49.54 -36.16 -7.95
C THR A 344 -50.60 -37.20 -7.56
N GLU A 345 -51.77 -37.23 -8.23
CA GLU A 345 -52.72 -38.38 -8.11
C GLU A 345 -52.40 -39.50 -9.12
N ASP A 346 -51.60 -39.23 -10.16
CA ASP A 346 -51.18 -40.20 -11.18
C ASP A 346 -49.90 -40.98 -10.80
N GLU A 347 -49.29 -40.73 -9.62
CA GLU A 347 -48.04 -41.40 -9.22
C GLU A 347 -48.25 -42.79 -8.61
N GLU A 348 -49.42 -43.10 -8.04
CA GLU A 348 -49.76 -44.46 -7.58
C GLU A 348 -50.16 -45.37 -8.77
N GLU A 349 -50.77 -44.83 -9.83
CA GLU A 349 -51.09 -45.58 -11.06
C GLU A 349 -49.82 -45.87 -11.91
N LYS A 350 -48.80 -45.00 -11.81
CA LYS A 350 -47.51 -45.15 -12.50
C LYS A 350 -46.58 -46.20 -11.89
N GLU A 351 -46.75 -46.58 -10.62
CA GLU A 351 -45.98 -47.68 -10.02
C GLU A 351 -46.55 -49.06 -10.40
N GLU A 352 -47.88 -49.20 -10.50
CA GLU A 352 -48.52 -50.40 -11.04
C GLU A 352 -48.21 -50.58 -12.54
N ASP A 353 -48.13 -49.48 -13.29
CA ASP A 353 -47.69 -49.48 -14.69
C ASP A 353 -46.19 -49.71 -14.87
N LYS A 354 -45.33 -49.33 -13.90
CA LYS A 354 -43.89 -49.67 -13.93
C LYS A 354 -43.64 -51.13 -13.60
N GLU A 355 -44.41 -51.73 -12.70
CA GLU A 355 -44.32 -53.16 -12.42
C GLU A 355 -44.88 -53.98 -13.60
N ASN A 356 -46.00 -53.56 -14.20
CA ASN A 356 -46.50 -54.13 -15.45
C ASN A 356 -45.58 -53.86 -16.65
N ALA A 357 -44.86 -52.73 -16.70
CA ALA A 357 -43.87 -52.43 -17.74
C ALA A 357 -42.54 -53.17 -17.53
N SER A 358 -42.21 -53.59 -16.30
CA SER A 358 -41.08 -54.46 -16.01
C SER A 358 -41.37 -55.93 -16.38
N LYS A 359 -42.58 -56.43 -16.07
CA LYS A 359 -43.10 -57.72 -16.53
C LYS A 359 -43.31 -57.75 -18.06
N LYS A 360 -43.81 -56.65 -18.66
CA LYS A 360 -43.82 -56.46 -20.12
C LYS A 360 -42.44 -56.18 -20.73
N ARG A 361 -41.42 -55.75 -19.96
CA ARG A 361 -40.03 -55.59 -20.46
C ARG A 361 -39.26 -56.90 -20.48
N GLU A 362 -39.58 -57.83 -19.59
CA GLU A 362 -39.11 -59.21 -19.71
C GLU A 362 -39.85 -59.96 -20.84
N GLU A 363 -41.10 -59.64 -21.13
CA GLU A 363 -41.81 -60.10 -22.35
C GLU A 363 -41.42 -59.33 -23.63
N ALA A 364 -40.91 -58.09 -23.52
CA ALA A 364 -40.40 -57.27 -24.63
C ALA A 364 -38.91 -57.50 -24.94
N LYS A 365 -38.32 -58.60 -24.45
CA LYS A 365 -37.18 -59.24 -25.11
C LYS A 365 -37.59 -60.09 -26.31
N THR A 366 -38.84 -60.01 -26.77
CA THR A 366 -39.27 -60.60 -28.03
C THR A 366 -40.30 -59.72 -28.73
N TYR A 367 -39.92 -58.49 -29.10
CA TYR A 367 -40.64 -57.75 -30.12
C TYR A 367 -39.73 -56.77 -30.86
N GLU A 368 -38.94 -57.30 -31.79
CA GLU A 368 -38.42 -56.54 -32.91
C GLU A 368 -39.57 -56.38 -33.92
N PRO A 369 -40.08 -55.17 -34.21
CA PRO A 369 -41.18 -55.02 -35.16
C PRO A 369 -40.83 -55.40 -36.61
N PHE A 370 -39.65 -55.98 -36.86
CA PHE A 370 -39.17 -56.28 -38.21
C PHE A 370 -38.27 -57.51 -38.38
N LYS A 371 -37.98 -58.35 -37.35
CA LYS A 371 -37.10 -59.53 -37.56
C LYS A 371 -37.80 -60.88 -37.71
N SER A 372 -38.97 -61.12 -37.10
CA SER A 372 -39.56 -62.47 -37.13
C SER A 372 -40.33 -62.83 -38.41
N ALA A 373 -40.52 -61.87 -39.33
CA ALA A 373 -40.99 -62.13 -40.69
C ALA A 373 -39.83 -62.11 -41.71
N GLU A 374 -38.73 -61.41 -41.40
CA GLU A 374 -37.56 -61.32 -42.28
C GLU A 374 -36.82 -62.65 -42.40
N ASP A 375 -36.60 -63.40 -41.30
CA ASP A 375 -35.82 -64.64 -41.36
C ASP A 375 -36.55 -65.80 -42.09
N ALA A 376 -37.88 -65.78 -42.12
CA ALA A 376 -38.68 -66.80 -42.81
C ALA A 376 -38.88 -66.50 -44.31
N GLU A 377 -38.74 -65.24 -44.75
CA GLU A 377 -38.70 -64.85 -46.18
C GLU A 377 -37.28 -64.55 -46.70
N PHE A 378 -36.25 -64.57 -45.84
CA PHE A 378 -34.85 -64.32 -46.19
C PHE A 378 -34.34 -65.32 -47.22
N ASN A 379 -34.74 -66.59 -47.12
CA ASN A 379 -34.32 -67.65 -48.04
C ASN A 379 -35.22 -67.79 -49.28
N SER A 380 -36.33 -67.04 -49.41
CA SER A 380 -37.27 -67.15 -50.53
C SER A 380 -37.57 -65.82 -51.25
N SER A 381 -36.75 -64.79 -51.06
CA SER A 381 -36.96 -63.46 -51.64
C SER A 381 -35.98 -63.12 -52.78
N SER A 382 -36.46 -62.38 -53.78
CA SER A 382 -35.68 -61.87 -54.92
C SER A 382 -34.34 -61.23 -54.47
N SER A 383 -33.26 -61.50 -55.21
CA SER A 383 -31.90 -60.95 -55.03
C SER A 383 -31.87 -59.42 -54.78
N LYS A 384 -32.87 -58.70 -55.30
CA LYS A 384 -33.01 -57.25 -55.20
C LYS A 384 -33.40 -56.76 -53.80
N TYR A 385 -34.20 -57.53 -53.05
CA TYR A 385 -34.65 -57.16 -51.69
C TYR A 385 -33.54 -57.31 -50.65
N GLN A 386 -32.78 -58.41 -50.71
CA GLN A 386 -31.62 -58.64 -49.84
C GLN A 386 -30.57 -57.53 -50.04
N ALA A 387 -30.32 -57.11 -51.28
CA ALA A 387 -29.40 -56.02 -51.60
C ALA A 387 -29.84 -54.65 -51.05
N LEU A 388 -31.16 -54.40 -50.92
CA LEU A 388 -31.69 -53.16 -50.33
C LEU A 388 -31.52 -53.12 -48.81
N ILE A 389 -31.76 -54.25 -48.13
CA ILE A 389 -31.55 -54.37 -46.67
C ILE A 389 -30.07 -54.26 -46.32
N GLU A 390 -29.18 -54.89 -47.10
CA GLU A 390 -27.73 -54.79 -46.86
C GLU A 390 -27.23 -53.34 -47.03
N LYS A 391 -27.74 -52.61 -48.03
CA LYS A 391 -27.50 -51.16 -48.19
C LYS A 391 -28.04 -50.35 -47.03
N MET A 392 -29.20 -50.70 -46.48
CA MET A 392 -29.78 -50.01 -45.32
C MET A 392 -28.93 -50.22 -44.06
N LYS A 393 -28.51 -51.46 -43.77
CA LYS A 393 -27.59 -51.78 -42.66
C LYS A 393 -26.27 -51.03 -42.77
N LEU A 394 -25.72 -50.92 -43.98
CA LEU A 394 -24.49 -50.15 -44.23
C LEU A 394 -24.68 -48.65 -43.98
N ASN A 395 -25.84 -48.10 -44.36
CA ASN A 395 -26.18 -46.69 -44.10
C ASN A 395 -26.38 -46.43 -42.59
N ASP A 396 -27.05 -47.33 -41.87
CA ASP A 396 -27.21 -47.24 -40.41
C ASP A 396 -25.85 -47.19 -39.69
N LYS A 397 -24.92 -48.06 -40.08
CA LYS A 397 -23.56 -48.05 -39.53
C LYS A 397 -22.84 -46.72 -39.75
N LYS A 398 -22.97 -46.13 -40.95
CA LYS A 398 -22.39 -44.80 -41.25
C LYS A 398 -23.04 -43.69 -40.45
N ILE A 399 -24.36 -43.73 -40.29
CA ILE A 399 -25.11 -42.75 -39.48
C ILE A 399 -24.63 -42.81 -38.03
N ASP A 400 -24.48 -44.00 -37.45
CA ASP A 400 -24.00 -44.17 -36.07
C ASP A 400 -22.55 -43.69 -35.91
N GLU A 401 -21.66 -44.04 -36.84
CA GLU A 401 -20.26 -43.58 -36.86
C GLU A 401 -20.16 -42.05 -36.92
N HIS A 402 -20.85 -41.41 -37.86
CA HIS A 402 -20.85 -39.95 -38.01
C HIS A 402 -21.54 -39.25 -36.85
N THR A 403 -22.60 -39.83 -36.28
CA THR A 403 -23.25 -39.30 -35.08
C THR A 403 -22.29 -39.31 -33.89
N GLY A 404 -21.56 -40.41 -33.68
CA GLY A 404 -20.56 -40.53 -32.63
C GLY A 404 -19.39 -39.55 -32.78
N GLU A 405 -18.91 -39.33 -34.01
CA GLU A 405 -17.87 -38.33 -34.30
C GLU A 405 -18.38 -36.90 -34.04
N LEU A 406 -19.62 -36.59 -34.42
CA LEU A 406 -20.24 -35.28 -34.19
C LEU A 406 -20.40 -34.98 -32.70
N TYR A 407 -20.79 -35.97 -31.88
CA TYR A 407 -20.82 -35.82 -30.42
C TYR A 407 -19.43 -35.51 -29.83
N ARG A 408 -18.37 -36.16 -30.32
CA ARG A 408 -17.00 -35.89 -29.87
C ARG A 408 -16.55 -34.48 -30.24
N LEU A 409 -16.79 -34.07 -31.48
CA LEU A 409 -16.45 -32.73 -31.97
C LEU A 409 -17.18 -31.65 -31.17
N ASN A 410 -18.48 -31.81 -30.93
CA ASN A 410 -19.26 -30.83 -30.16
C ASN A 410 -18.80 -30.71 -28.72
N ARG A 411 -18.42 -31.83 -28.08
CA ARG A 411 -17.84 -31.79 -26.73
C ARG A 411 -16.50 -31.05 -26.69
N GLU A 412 -15.61 -31.32 -27.66
CA GLU A 412 -14.32 -30.62 -27.77
C GLU A 412 -14.52 -29.11 -28.01
N ILE A 413 -15.47 -28.75 -28.88
CA ILE A 413 -15.86 -27.35 -29.12
C ILE A 413 -16.35 -26.71 -27.82
N GLU A 414 -17.20 -27.38 -27.05
CA GLU A 414 -17.74 -26.84 -25.80
C GLU A 414 -16.64 -26.58 -24.76
N GLU A 415 -15.74 -27.55 -24.55
CA GLU A 415 -14.62 -27.44 -23.62
C GLU A 415 -13.68 -26.29 -24.01
N LEU A 416 -13.28 -26.19 -25.29
CA LEU A 416 -12.45 -25.11 -25.79
C LEU A 416 -13.15 -23.74 -25.76
N THR A 417 -14.46 -23.70 -26.00
CA THR A 417 -15.22 -22.44 -25.94
C THR A 417 -15.27 -21.90 -24.50
N LYS A 418 -15.40 -22.77 -23.49
CA LYS A 418 -15.32 -22.37 -22.07
C LYS A 418 -13.93 -21.80 -21.74
N GLU A 419 -12.87 -22.40 -22.26
CA GLU A 419 -11.51 -21.91 -22.08
C GLU A 419 -11.30 -20.53 -22.74
N ILE A 420 -11.78 -20.36 -23.98
CA ILE A 420 -11.74 -19.08 -24.72
C ILE A 420 -12.46 -17.97 -23.94
N LEU A 421 -13.65 -18.24 -23.40
CA LEU A 421 -14.39 -17.24 -22.60
C LEU A 421 -13.60 -16.78 -21.38
N LYS A 422 -12.93 -17.70 -20.68
CA LYS A 422 -12.05 -17.36 -19.55
C LYS A 422 -10.85 -16.52 -20.01
N GLN A 423 -10.27 -16.85 -21.16
CA GLN A 423 -9.15 -16.11 -21.73
C GLN A 423 -9.56 -14.69 -22.16
N GLU A 424 -10.77 -14.49 -22.72
CA GLU A 424 -11.32 -13.17 -23.04
C GLU A 424 -11.44 -12.28 -21.80
N GLU A 425 -11.95 -12.82 -20.70
CA GLU A 425 -12.03 -12.10 -19.41
C GLU A 425 -10.63 -11.74 -18.88
N ASN A 426 -9.67 -12.66 -18.98
CA ASN A 426 -8.28 -12.38 -18.61
C ASN A 426 -7.65 -11.28 -19.48
N ILE A 427 -8.00 -11.18 -20.78
CA ILE A 427 -7.49 -10.13 -21.67
C ILE A 427 -8.01 -8.74 -21.26
N THR A 428 -9.28 -8.62 -20.87
CA THR A 428 -9.81 -7.36 -20.33
C THR A 428 -9.06 -6.96 -19.05
N ARG A 429 -8.80 -7.93 -18.17
CA ARG A 429 -8.01 -7.69 -16.96
C ARG A 429 -6.57 -7.31 -17.26
N LEU A 430 -5.95 -7.88 -18.30
CA LEU A 430 -4.62 -7.51 -18.76
C LEU A 430 -4.56 -6.03 -19.17
N THR A 431 -5.58 -5.54 -19.88
CA THR A 431 -5.62 -4.13 -20.29
C THR A 431 -5.72 -3.19 -19.09
N GLU A 432 -6.57 -3.50 -18.11
CA GLU A 432 -6.72 -2.72 -16.87
C GLU A 432 -5.41 -2.69 -16.06
N ILE A 433 -4.75 -3.83 -15.90
CA ILE A 433 -3.47 -3.91 -15.17
C ILE A 433 -2.37 -3.13 -15.90
N LYS A 434 -2.34 -3.14 -17.24
CA LYS A 434 -1.37 -2.37 -18.03
C LYS A 434 -1.56 -0.87 -17.83
N GLU A 435 -2.79 -0.40 -17.84
CA GLU A 435 -3.14 1.00 -17.55
C GLU A 435 -2.72 1.39 -16.13
N GLU A 436 -3.07 0.56 -15.12
CA GLU A 436 -2.69 0.79 -13.73
C GLU A 436 -1.16 0.85 -13.56
N ILE A 437 -0.40 -0.05 -14.20
CA ILE A 437 1.06 -0.04 -14.18
C ILE A 437 1.59 1.26 -14.79
N SER A 438 1.01 1.74 -15.89
CA SER A 438 1.43 2.97 -16.56
C SER A 438 1.27 4.18 -15.63
N GLU A 439 0.10 4.34 -15.01
CA GLU A 439 -0.17 5.43 -14.06
C GLU A 439 0.76 5.38 -12.84
N LEU A 440 0.95 4.18 -12.27
CA LEU A 440 1.80 4.01 -11.09
C LEU A 440 3.29 4.24 -11.41
N LYS A 441 3.75 3.90 -12.63
CA LYS A 441 5.11 4.21 -13.08
C LYS A 441 5.32 5.73 -13.16
N GLU A 442 4.37 6.46 -13.73
CA GLU A 442 4.45 7.92 -13.79
C GLU A 442 4.50 8.54 -12.39
N LYS A 443 3.64 8.06 -11.49
CA LYS A 443 3.64 8.47 -10.08
C LYS A 443 4.97 8.16 -9.38
N TYR A 444 5.55 6.99 -9.63
CA TYR A 444 6.85 6.59 -9.07
C TYR A 444 7.96 7.55 -9.53
N GLU A 445 8.01 7.86 -10.82
CA GLU A 445 8.97 8.82 -11.40
C GLU A 445 8.85 10.22 -10.80
N TYR A 446 7.62 10.75 -10.68
CA TYR A 446 7.42 12.05 -10.02
C TYR A 446 7.85 12.02 -8.55
N THR A 447 7.62 10.91 -7.85
CA THR A 447 8.03 10.76 -6.45
C THR A 447 9.55 10.74 -6.31
N LEU A 448 10.27 10.09 -7.23
CA LEU A 448 11.74 10.13 -7.28
C LEU A 448 12.25 11.55 -7.51
N LYS A 449 11.69 12.26 -8.50
CA LYS A 449 12.06 13.66 -8.76
C LYS A 449 11.78 14.56 -7.55
N ALA A 450 10.64 14.37 -6.87
CA ALA A 450 10.31 15.13 -5.66
C ALA A 450 11.36 14.92 -4.55
N ARG A 451 11.79 13.66 -4.33
CA ARG A 451 12.90 13.35 -3.39
C ARG A 451 14.17 14.11 -3.76
N ASP A 452 14.54 14.10 -5.04
CA ASP A 452 15.79 14.68 -5.53
C ASP A 452 15.77 16.21 -5.41
N TYR A 453 14.66 16.86 -5.79
CA TYR A 453 14.50 18.31 -5.62
C TYR A 453 14.47 18.72 -4.15
N LEU A 454 13.82 17.94 -3.28
CA LEU A 454 13.81 18.20 -1.84
C LEU A 454 15.24 18.10 -1.27
N SER A 455 16.01 17.09 -1.70
CA SER A 455 17.40 16.91 -1.29
C SER A 455 18.30 18.06 -1.77
N LEU A 456 18.15 18.47 -3.03
CA LEU A 456 18.86 19.62 -3.60
C LEU A 456 18.50 20.94 -2.88
N ALA A 457 17.25 21.11 -2.48
CA ALA A 457 16.80 22.26 -1.71
C ALA A 457 17.51 22.32 -0.34
N LYS A 458 17.60 21.19 0.38
CA LYS A 458 18.35 21.10 1.65
C LYS A 458 19.83 21.40 1.46
N GLU A 459 20.46 20.84 0.43
CA GLU A 459 21.87 21.13 0.14
C GLU A 459 22.11 22.62 -0.12
N ASN A 460 21.26 23.24 -0.94
CA ASN A 460 21.38 24.67 -1.26
C ASN A 460 21.11 25.55 -0.04
N PHE A 461 20.18 25.15 0.82
CA PHE A 461 19.92 25.81 2.10
C PHE A 461 21.15 25.73 3.01
N ALA A 462 21.73 24.53 3.17
CA ALA A 462 22.93 24.32 3.99
C ALA A 462 24.14 25.13 3.52
N LYS A 463 24.35 25.23 2.20
CA LYS A 463 25.43 26.04 1.62
C LYS A 463 25.36 27.51 2.03
N ARG A 464 24.17 28.07 2.26
CA ARG A 464 24.00 29.49 2.65
C ARG A 464 24.60 29.78 4.01
N TYR A 465 24.38 28.91 5.00
CA TYR A 465 24.91 29.11 6.34
C TYR A 465 26.26 28.44 6.62
N ASN A 466 26.61 27.36 5.90
CA ASN A 466 27.89 26.69 6.11
C ASN A 466 29.08 27.62 5.84
N LYS A 467 28.96 28.54 4.88
CA LYS A 467 30.05 29.48 4.54
C LYS A 467 30.40 30.45 5.67
N PRO A 468 29.44 31.21 6.26
CA PRO A 468 29.75 32.06 7.42
C PRO A 468 30.22 31.24 8.63
N VAL A 469 29.57 30.11 8.93
CA VAL A 469 30.00 29.23 10.05
C VAL A 469 31.43 28.74 9.84
N LYS A 470 31.79 28.25 8.65
CA LYS A 470 33.15 27.80 8.36
C LYS A 470 34.17 28.91 8.51
N LYS A 471 33.84 30.12 8.04
CA LYS A 471 34.71 31.29 8.20
C LYS A 471 34.94 31.63 9.68
N SER A 472 33.90 31.62 10.50
CA SER A 472 34.01 31.85 11.95
C SER A 472 34.75 30.71 12.65
N PHE A 473 34.53 29.47 12.22
CA PHE A 473 35.26 28.30 12.73
C PHE A 473 36.76 28.43 12.48
N ASP A 474 37.17 28.73 11.23
CA ASP A 474 38.59 28.91 10.89
C ASP A 474 39.22 30.06 11.67
N LYS A 475 38.46 31.14 11.86
CA LYS A 475 38.88 32.28 12.69
C LYS A 475 39.16 31.86 14.14
N PHE A 476 38.24 31.14 14.80
CA PHE A 476 38.43 30.71 16.19
C PHE A 476 39.48 29.63 16.33
N LEU A 477 39.54 28.68 15.39
CA LEU A 477 40.55 27.62 15.39
C LEU A 477 41.95 28.21 15.25
N GLY A 478 42.15 29.17 14.34
CA GLY A 478 43.43 29.87 14.16
C GLY A 478 43.82 30.78 15.33
N TYR A 479 42.93 31.07 16.29
CA TYR A 479 43.31 31.70 17.55
C TYR A 479 43.76 30.68 18.62
N MET A 480 43.34 29.42 18.49
CA MET A 480 43.59 28.37 19.46
C MET A 480 44.75 27.46 19.06
N LEU A 481 45.06 27.35 17.76
CA LEU A 481 46.11 26.49 17.21
C LEU A 481 47.01 27.28 16.25
N ASP A 482 48.32 27.04 16.31
CA ASP A 482 49.31 27.66 15.43
C ASP A 482 49.28 27.06 14.02
N GLU A 483 49.01 25.75 13.91
CA GLU A 483 48.83 25.03 12.65
C GLU A 483 47.42 24.42 12.59
N THR A 484 46.74 24.59 11.46
CA THR A 484 45.38 24.08 11.26
C THR A 484 45.32 23.19 10.03
N ASP A 485 44.76 21.98 10.17
CA ASP A 485 44.43 21.12 9.04
C ASP A 485 43.30 21.71 8.18
N ASP A 486 43.11 21.14 6.99
CA ASP A 486 41.98 21.47 6.11
C ASP A 486 40.71 20.76 6.60
N TYR A 487 39.99 21.43 7.50
CA TYR A 487 38.68 20.98 7.98
C TYR A 487 37.58 21.34 6.98
N ILE A 488 36.60 20.44 6.82
CA ILE A 488 35.43 20.63 5.96
C ILE A 488 34.18 20.40 6.79
N LEU A 489 33.23 21.35 6.70
CA LEU A 489 31.92 21.24 7.31
C LEU A 489 30.92 20.71 6.27
N ASN A 490 30.30 19.56 6.56
CA ASN A 490 29.31 18.96 5.64
C ASN A 490 27.92 19.61 5.78
N ILE A 491 26.96 19.15 4.98
CA ILE A 491 25.56 19.66 4.95
C ILE A 491 24.86 19.47 6.30
N ASN A 492 25.26 18.46 7.08
CA ASN A 492 24.73 18.15 8.41
C ASN A 492 25.54 18.81 9.53
N ASN A 493 26.41 19.77 9.19
CA ASN A 493 27.29 20.46 10.12
C ASN A 493 28.24 19.54 10.91
N GLU A 494 28.57 18.38 10.34
CA GLU A 494 29.61 17.50 10.88
C GLU A 494 30.95 17.88 10.26
N LEU A 495 31.95 17.99 11.13
CA LEU A 495 33.31 18.33 10.72
C LEU A 495 34.06 17.08 10.25
N ARG A 496 34.76 17.20 9.13
CA ARG A 496 35.68 16.21 8.59
C ARG A 496 37.03 16.82 8.31
N ILE A 497 38.07 15.99 8.33
CA ILE A 497 39.44 16.39 8.06
C ILE A 497 39.82 15.88 6.70
N LYS A 498 40.37 16.75 5.86
CA LYS A 498 40.94 16.35 4.59
C LYS A 498 42.40 15.99 4.78
N ASP A 499 42.72 14.71 4.63
CA ASP A 499 44.06 14.16 4.81
C ASP A 499 44.43 13.29 3.59
N ALA A 500 45.52 13.63 2.91
CA ALA A 500 46.02 12.93 1.71
C ALA A 500 44.99 12.67 0.59
N GLY A 501 43.93 13.49 0.51
CA GLY A 501 42.84 13.37 -0.47
C GLY A 501 41.59 12.64 0.04
N ASP A 502 41.68 12.00 1.21
CA ASP A 502 40.56 11.33 1.87
C ASP A 502 39.90 12.23 2.92
N LEU A 503 38.61 12.00 3.18
CA LEU A 503 37.84 12.65 4.24
C LEU A 503 37.73 11.74 5.45
N ARG A 504 38.40 12.09 6.55
CA ARG A 504 38.35 11.37 7.83
C ARG A 504 37.41 12.05 8.83
N ASP A 505 36.88 11.25 9.75
CA ASP A 505 36.03 11.73 10.83
C ASP A 505 36.89 12.33 11.95
N VAL A 506 36.52 13.51 12.47
CA VAL A 506 37.25 14.19 13.56
C VAL A 506 37.29 13.38 14.86
N ARG A 507 36.38 12.42 15.04
CA ARG A 507 36.40 11.47 16.17
C ARG A 507 37.63 10.58 16.19
N MET A 508 38.39 10.51 15.08
CA MET A 508 39.66 9.81 15.01
C MET A 508 40.83 10.59 15.62
N LEU A 509 40.66 11.88 15.94
CA LEU A 509 41.69 12.71 16.58
C LEU A 509 41.78 12.46 18.09
N SER A 510 42.89 12.92 18.68
CA SER A 510 43.08 12.91 20.14
C SER A 510 42.00 13.73 20.85
N LYS A 511 41.69 13.37 22.11
CA LYS A 511 40.67 14.07 22.91
C LYS A 511 40.98 15.57 23.04
N ALA A 512 42.25 15.91 23.26
CA ALA A 512 42.73 17.30 23.34
C ALA A 512 42.36 18.13 22.10
N PHE A 513 42.65 17.61 20.90
CA PHE A 513 42.33 18.30 19.65
C PHE A 513 40.82 18.37 19.42
N ARG A 514 40.07 17.30 19.72
CA ARG A 514 38.61 17.30 19.61
C ARG A 514 37.96 18.35 20.51
N ASP A 515 38.49 18.55 21.71
CA ASP A 515 37.99 19.57 22.64
C ASP A 515 38.18 20.99 22.10
N VAL A 516 39.37 21.29 21.57
CA VAL A 516 39.68 22.60 20.94
C VAL A 516 38.82 22.84 19.71
N ILE A 517 38.74 21.85 18.80
CA ILE A 517 37.90 21.91 17.59
C ILE A 517 36.43 22.08 17.98
N GLY A 518 35.96 21.33 18.96
CA GLY A 518 34.59 21.40 19.48
C GLY A 518 34.27 22.79 20.00
N LEU A 519 35.15 23.39 20.80
CA LEU A 519 34.99 24.75 21.30
C LEU A 519 34.99 25.78 20.16
N ALA A 520 35.91 25.68 19.20
CA ALA A 520 35.97 26.59 18.05
C ALA A 520 34.67 26.53 17.22
N LEU A 521 34.12 25.33 17.00
CA LEU A 521 32.85 25.15 16.28
C LEU A 521 31.66 25.73 17.05
N ARG A 522 31.62 25.57 18.37
CA ARG A 522 30.58 26.21 19.21
C ARG A 522 30.62 27.72 19.14
N LEU A 523 31.81 28.31 19.24
CA LEU A 523 31.99 29.76 19.10
C LEU A 523 31.58 30.24 17.71
N ALA A 524 31.86 29.45 16.66
CA ALA A 524 31.44 29.76 15.31
C ALA A 524 29.91 29.76 15.15
N PHE A 525 29.22 28.79 15.76
CA PHE A 525 27.76 28.77 15.80
C PHE A 525 27.21 29.96 16.58
N ILE A 526 27.78 30.30 17.75
CA ILE A 526 27.34 31.45 18.54
C ILE A 526 27.50 32.75 17.73
N GLU A 527 28.67 32.97 17.14
CA GLU A 527 28.95 34.18 16.36
C GLU A 527 28.05 34.31 15.13
N SER A 528 27.74 33.18 14.49
CA SER A 528 26.91 33.17 13.28
C SER A 528 25.41 33.26 13.57
N ALA A 529 24.93 32.66 14.68
CA ALA A 529 23.51 32.63 15.05
C ALA A 529 23.05 33.90 15.79
N PHE A 530 23.91 34.50 16.63
CA PHE A 530 23.52 35.60 17.52
C PHE A 530 24.08 36.96 17.06
N THR A 531 23.55 37.48 15.94
CA THR A 531 24.04 38.73 15.34
C THR A 531 23.51 40.01 16.02
N LYS A 532 22.30 39.98 16.56
CA LYS A 532 21.65 41.15 17.21
C LYS A 532 21.97 41.22 18.70
N GLU A 533 21.58 40.19 19.44
CA GLU A 533 21.75 40.11 20.88
C GLU A 533 22.67 38.96 21.24
N LYS A 534 23.91 39.28 21.63
CA LYS A 534 24.92 38.29 22.02
C LYS A 534 24.54 37.63 23.36
N PRO A 535 24.60 36.28 23.47
CA PRO A 535 24.38 35.57 24.70
C PRO A 535 25.61 35.65 25.64
N PHE A 536 25.44 35.26 26.90
CA PHE A 536 26.59 34.86 27.71
C PHE A 536 27.10 33.48 27.27
N ILE A 537 28.28 33.07 27.70
CA ILE A 537 28.88 31.75 27.41
C ILE A 537 29.33 31.13 28.73
N ILE A 538 28.89 29.91 29.00
CA ILE A 538 29.31 29.13 30.17
C ILE A 538 30.32 28.07 29.73
N LEU A 539 31.47 28.05 30.40
CA LEU A 539 32.56 27.12 30.15
C LEU A 539 32.92 26.40 31.46
N ASP A 540 32.47 25.15 31.62
CA ASP A 540 32.79 24.30 32.78
C ASP A 540 34.01 23.43 32.50
N ASP A 541 35.19 23.96 32.81
CA ASP A 541 36.52 23.34 32.59
C ASP A 541 36.73 22.76 31.17
N PRO A 542 36.61 23.58 30.10
CA PRO A 542 36.75 23.14 28.70
C PRO A 542 38.16 22.65 28.30
N PHE A 543 39.18 22.89 29.13
CA PHE A 543 40.59 22.65 28.78
C PHE A 543 41.24 21.54 29.62
N VAL A 544 40.44 20.60 30.14
CA VAL A 544 40.95 19.50 30.98
C VAL A 544 42.02 18.66 30.28
N ASN A 545 41.84 18.41 28.98
CA ASN A 545 42.67 17.50 28.20
C ASN A 545 43.74 18.21 27.36
N VAL A 546 43.84 19.54 27.46
CA VAL A 546 44.71 20.37 26.61
C VAL A 546 46.09 20.52 27.25
N ASP A 547 47.17 20.42 26.45
CA ASP A 547 48.54 20.61 26.91
C ASP A 547 48.89 22.09 27.12
N ASP A 548 50.00 22.35 27.83
CA ASP A 548 50.41 23.72 28.20
C ASP A 548 50.69 24.62 26.98
N ASN A 549 51.22 24.05 25.88
CA ASN A 549 51.52 24.79 24.65
C ASN A 549 50.24 25.31 23.98
N THR A 550 49.19 24.49 23.97
CA THR A 550 47.89 24.81 23.36
C THR A 550 46.99 25.61 24.31
N LEU A 551 47.22 25.49 25.62
CA LEU A 551 46.43 26.16 26.65
C LEU A 551 46.56 27.69 26.57
N ALA A 552 47.77 28.22 26.39
CA ALA A 552 47.99 29.67 26.35
C ALA A 552 47.23 30.37 25.18
N PRO A 553 47.30 29.88 23.92
CA PRO A 553 46.45 30.36 22.82
C PRO A 553 44.94 30.26 23.12
N CYS A 554 44.50 29.15 23.71
CA CYS A 554 43.10 28.95 24.09
C CYS A 554 42.61 29.98 25.13
N LEU A 555 43.41 30.24 26.17
CA LEU A 555 43.09 31.26 27.18
C LEU A 555 43.12 32.68 26.61
N ASN A 556 44.05 32.96 25.70
CA ASN A 556 44.08 34.23 24.98
C ASN A 556 42.83 34.41 24.11
N THR A 557 42.35 33.34 23.48
CA THR A 557 41.08 33.34 22.74
C THR A 557 39.91 33.74 23.64
N LEU A 558 39.84 33.21 24.88
CA LEU A 558 38.84 33.64 25.86
C LEU A 558 38.92 35.14 26.18
N ASN A 559 40.11 35.72 26.24
CA ASN A 559 40.25 37.17 26.44
C ASN A 559 39.74 37.96 25.22
N ILE A 560 40.01 37.50 24.00
CA ILE A 560 39.53 38.11 22.77
C ILE A 560 37.99 38.09 22.74
N ILE A 561 37.38 36.93 22.96
CA ILE A 561 35.91 36.79 22.91
C ILE A 561 35.20 37.49 24.07
N SER A 562 35.86 37.69 25.22
CA SER A 562 35.26 38.41 26.37
C SER A 562 34.94 39.88 26.10
N LYS A 563 35.48 40.46 25.02
CA LYS A 563 35.15 41.82 24.56
C LYS A 563 33.72 41.92 24.04
N ASP A 564 33.21 40.81 23.50
CA ASP A 564 31.93 40.73 22.82
C ASP A 564 30.88 39.94 23.61
N TYR A 565 31.33 38.90 24.31
CA TYR A 565 30.48 37.98 25.07
C TYR A 565 30.80 38.05 26.56
N GLN A 566 29.79 37.89 27.41
CA GLN A 566 30.04 37.65 28.82
C GLN A 566 30.45 36.18 29.02
N ILE A 567 31.63 35.93 29.54
CA ILE A 567 32.17 34.58 29.77
C ILE A 567 32.07 34.23 31.25
N ILE A 568 31.58 33.03 31.52
CA ILE A 568 31.54 32.41 32.85
C ILE A 568 32.37 31.14 32.76
N TYR A 569 33.62 31.25 33.19
CA TYR A 569 34.64 30.22 33.08
C TYR A 569 34.91 29.60 34.45
N PHE A 570 34.60 28.32 34.58
CA PHE A 570 34.88 27.54 35.78
C PHE A 570 36.13 26.70 35.56
N THR A 571 37.01 26.66 36.56
CA THR A 571 38.22 25.82 36.54
C THR A 571 38.64 25.45 37.96
N CYS A 572 39.36 24.33 38.09
CA CYS A 572 40.01 23.93 39.34
C CYS A 572 41.53 24.11 39.32
N SER A 573 42.11 24.59 38.21
CA SER A 573 43.56 24.73 38.07
C SER A 573 43.95 26.18 37.84
N ILE A 574 44.90 26.65 38.67
CA ILE A 574 45.48 27.98 38.53
C ILE A 574 46.31 28.14 37.24
N SER A 575 46.83 27.04 36.68
CA SER A 575 47.52 27.08 35.39
C SER A 575 46.58 27.39 34.22
N ARG A 576 45.26 27.28 34.43
CA ARG A 576 44.23 27.48 33.40
C ARG A 576 43.48 28.80 33.55
N THR A 577 43.99 29.75 34.33
CA THR A 577 43.40 31.09 34.52
C THR A 577 44.30 32.15 33.93
#